data_AF-A0A200J7E3-F1
#
_entry.id   AF-A0A200J7E3-F1
#
_cell.length_a   1.000
_cell.length_b   1.000
_cell.length_c   1.000
_cell.angle_alpha   90.00
_cell.angle_beta   90.00
_cell.angle_gamma   90.00
#
_symmetry.space_group_name_H-M   'P 1'
#
loop_
_entity.id
_entity.type
_entity.pdbx_description
1 polymer ?
#
loop_
_entity_poly.entity_id
_entity_poly.type
_entity_poly.pdbx_seq_one_letter_code
_entity_poly.pdbx_strand_id
1 'polypeptide(L)'
;MSRVLSRLLSRLFSRTDGESLAGYVGVILLLLVGIVFIYWLYYKFVTDKKIASFVKAYEAPADKQKYLAAASIYSHDPYPTMICLKSFDLEKPFLKLIRRQVFKRDWSITNHQTTIDTLDWLFDSGHRKEIDLSSILRQLDSRYVVDSHLTQLITAANGIQVYNDNGELRTIDENAIYNCKGIFAWDALRGANVARVCYNLGYLSEEETWHYLEKFSHQLKENYDNWEEVAFSFLLGRYLWSGDSTQETYVRIITNQFTHYPMPQKSKKEINMWQKFPVSSL
;
A
#
# COMPACT_ATOMS: atom_id res chain seq x y z
N MET A 1 -18.33 -22.29 56.85
CA MET A 1 -18.27 -21.87 55.44
C MET A 1 -18.17 -23.01 54.41
N SER A 2 -18.34 -24.31 54.76
CA SER A 2 -18.12 -25.43 53.80
C SER A 2 -19.36 -26.23 53.35
N ARG A 3 -20.50 -26.17 54.06
CA ARG A 3 -21.71 -26.96 53.71
C ARG A 3 -22.70 -26.26 52.78
N VAL A 4 -22.65 -24.92 52.71
CA VAL A 4 -23.54 -24.14 51.84
C VAL A 4 -22.99 -24.09 50.41
N LEU A 5 -21.67 -23.91 50.24
CA LEU A 5 -21.02 -23.98 48.93
C LEU A 5 -21.10 -25.39 48.31
N SER A 6 -20.93 -26.47 49.10
CA SER A 6 -21.00 -27.82 48.53
C SER A 6 -22.41 -28.21 48.07
N ARG A 7 -23.45 -27.75 48.77
CA ARG A 7 -24.85 -27.97 48.38
C ARG A 7 -25.29 -27.12 47.18
N LEU A 8 -24.70 -25.95 47.00
CA LEU A 8 -24.90 -25.11 45.81
C LEU A 8 -24.23 -25.73 44.58
N LEU A 9 -23.00 -26.19 44.72
CA LEU A 9 -22.27 -26.88 43.65
C LEU A 9 -22.96 -28.21 43.29
N SER A 10 -23.37 -29.02 44.27
CA SER A 10 -24.03 -30.31 43.99
C SER A 10 -25.37 -30.15 43.27
N ARG A 11 -26.10 -29.06 43.50
CA ARG A 11 -27.38 -28.76 42.81
C ARG A 11 -27.18 -28.22 41.40
N LEU A 12 -26.07 -27.52 41.15
CA LEU A 12 -25.69 -27.08 39.80
C LEU A 12 -25.26 -28.25 38.91
N PHE A 13 -24.67 -29.30 39.48
CA PHE A 13 -24.20 -30.48 38.74
C PHE A 13 -25.19 -31.66 38.69
N SER A 14 -26.28 -31.66 39.48
CA SER A 14 -27.21 -32.80 39.53
C SER A 14 -28.41 -32.71 38.58
N ARG A 15 -28.48 -31.70 37.70
CA ARG A 15 -29.62 -31.51 36.79
C ARG A 15 -29.18 -30.90 35.46
N THR A 16 -28.35 -31.63 34.73
CA THR A 16 -28.08 -31.33 33.32
C THR A 16 -28.60 -32.46 32.47
N ASP A 17 -29.87 -32.35 32.08
CA ASP A 17 -30.28 -32.90 30.79
C ASP A 17 -29.40 -32.22 29.73
N GLY A 18 -28.86 -32.98 28.77
CA GLY A 18 -27.87 -32.46 27.82
C GLY A 18 -28.27 -31.16 27.09
N GLU A 19 -29.57 -30.89 27.01
CA GLU A 19 -30.14 -29.66 26.45
C GLU A 19 -29.90 -28.40 27.31
N SER A 20 -29.88 -28.50 28.65
CA SER A 20 -29.67 -27.34 29.53
C SER A 20 -28.22 -26.87 29.54
N LEU A 21 -27.28 -27.82 29.53
CA LEU A 21 -25.84 -27.52 29.43
C LEU A 21 -25.50 -26.87 28.08
N ALA A 22 -26.08 -27.38 26.98
CA ALA A 22 -25.95 -26.78 25.65
C ALA A 22 -26.50 -25.33 25.61
N GLY A 23 -27.62 -25.07 26.29
CA GLY A 23 -28.19 -23.73 26.44
C GLY A 23 -27.27 -22.76 27.17
N TYR A 24 -26.67 -23.17 28.31
CA TYR A 24 -25.72 -22.33 29.05
C TYR A 24 -24.44 -22.06 28.24
N VAL A 25 -23.91 -23.07 27.54
CA VAL A 25 -22.75 -22.91 26.66
C VAL A 25 -23.07 -21.93 25.52
N GLY A 26 -24.25 -22.01 24.92
CA GLY A 26 -24.70 -21.07 23.88
C GLY A 26 -24.77 -19.62 24.37
N VAL A 27 -25.30 -19.39 25.58
CA VAL A 27 -25.33 -18.04 26.18
C VAL A 27 -23.93 -17.50 26.45
N ILE A 28 -23.02 -18.33 26.97
CA ILE A 28 -21.63 -17.93 27.23
C ILE A 28 -20.93 -17.56 25.92
N LEU A 29 -21.10 -18.34 24.85
CA LEU A 29 -20.53 -18.05 23.53
C LEU A 29 -21.06 -16.74 22.96
N LEU A 30 -22.37 -16.47 23.07
CA LEU A 30 -22.96 -15.21 22.64
C LEU A 30 -22.40 -14.01 23.40
N LEU A 31 -22.20 -14.14 24.72
CA LEU A 31 -21.58 -13.09 25.52
C LEU A 31 -20.11 -12.86 25.13
N LEU A 32 -19.34 -13.92 24.85
CA LEU A 32 -17.96 -13.81 24.38
C LEU A 32 -17.88 -13.11 23.02
N VAL A 33 -18.75 -13.49 22.07
CA VAL A 33 -18.84 -12.80 20.76
C VAL A 33 -19.20 -11.33 20.95
N GLY A 34 -20.15 -11.03 21.86
CA GLY A 34 -20.51 -9.65 22.21
C GLY A 34 -19.34 -8.86 22.78
N ILE A 35 -18.57 -9.44 23.69
CA ILE A 35 -17.39 -8.80 24.29
C ILE A 35 -16.31 -8.55 23.23
N VAL A 36 -16.01 -9.54 22.38
CA VAL A 36 -15.05 -9.39 21.28
C VAL A 36 -15.49 -8.29 20.32
N PHE A 37 -16.79 -8.23 19.99
CA PHE A 37 -17.35 -7.21 19.13
C PHE A 37 -17.28 -5.81 19.76
N ILE A 38 -17.61 -5.67 21.06
CA ILE A 38 -17.49 -4.40 21.78
C ILE A 38 -16.02 -3.96 21.87
N TYR A 39 -15.11 -4.88 22.16
CA TYR A 39 -13.68 -4.60 22.19
C TYR A 39 -13.17 -4.15 20.81
N TRP A 40 -13.62 -4.81 19.74
CA TRP A 40 -13.31 -4.41 18.37
C TRP A 40 -13.85 -3.01 18.04
N LEU A 41 -15.11 -2.69 18.39
CA LEU A 41 -15.69 -1.37 18.21
C LEU A 41 -14.93 -0.29 18.97
N TYR A 42 -14.58 -0.56 20.23
CA TYR A 42 -13.78 0.35 21.05
C TYR A 42 -12.40 0.59 20.44
N TYR A 43 -11.70 -0.48 20.07
CA TYR A 43 -10.38 -0.41 19.44
C TYR A 43 -10.42 0.37 18.13
N LYS A 44 -11.44 0.13 17.29
CA LYS A 44 -11.67 0.88 16.06
C LYS A 44 -11.86 2.37 16.35
N PHE A 45 -12.78 2.71 17.25
CA PHE A 45 -13.07 4.12 17.59
C PHE A 45 -11.84 4.86 18.12
N VAL A 46 -11.05 4.23 18.99
CA VAL A 46 -9.80 4.81 19.50
C VAL A 46 -8.78 5.00 18.37
N THR A 47 -8.68 4.04 17.45
CA THR A 47 -7.78 4.11 16.30
C THR A 47 -8.17 5.25 15.36
N ASP A 48 -9.45 5.39 15.03
CA ASP A 48 -9.96 6.46 14.17
C ASP A 48 -9.69 7.85 14.77
N LYS A 49 -9.85 8.00 16.09
CA LYS A 49 -9.49 9.24 16.80
C LYS A 49 -7.99 9.54 16.73
N LYS A 50 -7.14 8.53 16.87
CA LYS A 50 -5.68 8.69 16.75
C LYS A 50 -5.28 9.09 15.32
N ILE A 51 -5.88 8.45 14.31
CA ILE A 51 -5.68 8.80 12.90
C ILE A 51 -6.09 10.26 12.66
N ALA A 52 -7.30 10.65 13.05
CA ALA A 52 -7.78 12.03 12.85
C ALA A 52 -6.87 13.06 13.54
N SER A 53 -6.41 12.76 14.76
CA SER A 53 -5.48 13.63 15.50
C SER A 53 -4.11 13.71 14.82
N PHE A 54 -3.63 12.59 14.27
CA PHE A 54 -2.37 12.53 13.53
C PHE A 54 -2.45 13.35 12.25
N VAL A 55 -3.50 13.19 11.45
CA VAL A 55 -3.70 13.97 10.22
C VAL A 55 -3.72 15.46 10.54
N LYS A 56 -4.50 15.88 11.55
CA LYS A 56 -4.55 17.28 11.97
C LYS A 56 -3.18 17.86 12.34
N ALA A 57 -2.26 17.03 12.85
CA ALA A 57 -0.95 17.46 13.30
C ALA A 57 0.13 17.43 12.18
N TYR A 58 -0.02 16.55 11.19
CA TYR A 58 1.05 16.21 10.25
C TYR A 58 0.62 16.24 8.78
N GLU A 59 -0.57 16.74 8.47
CA GLU A 59 -1.02 16.98 7.10
C GLU A 59 0.01 17.85 6.36
N ALA A 60 0.43 17.39 5.19
CA ALA A 60 1.37 18.13 4.37
C ALA A 60 0.70 19.37 3.74
N PRO A 61 1.48 20.42 3.42
CA PRO A 61 0.99 21.56 2.65
C PRO A 61 0.24 21.12 1.40
N ALA A 62 -0.89 21.77 1.10
CA ALA A 62 -1.81 21.35 0.05
C ALA A 62 -1.16 21.20 -1.32
N ASP A 63 -0.21 22.09 -1.64
CA ASP A 63 0.60 22.11 -2.87
C ASP A 63 1.59 20.93 -2.96
N LYS A 64 1.95 20.34 -1.82
CA LYS A 64 2.90 19.21 -1.73
C LYS A 64 2.24 17.84 -1.64
N GLN A 65 0.95 17.76 -1.28
CA GLN A 65 0.24 16.49 -1.10
C GLN A 65 0.28 15.59 -2.35
N LYS A 66 0.26 16.19 -3.54
CA LYS A 66 0.34 15.47 -4.82
C LYS A 66 1.60 14.61 -4.96
N TYR A 67 2.74 15.06 -4.44
CA TYR A 67 4.01 14.34 -4.55
C TYR A 67 4.04 13.06 -3.70
N LEU A 68 3.17 12.96 -2.68
CA LEU A 68 3.02 11.74 -1.89
C LEU A 68 2.32 10.62 -2.67
N ALA A 69 1.65 10.92 -3.79
CA ALA A 69 1.06 9.90 -4.67
C ALA A 69 2.11 8.96 -5.29
N ALA A 70 3.32 9.47 -5.56
CA ALA A 70 4.42 8.64 -6.05
C ALA A 70 4.92 7.63 -5.00
N ALA A 71 4.76 7.93 -3.70
CA ALA A 71 5.15 7.05 -2.60
C ALA A 71 4.02 6.14 -2.10
N SER A 72 2.81 6.22 -2.69
CA SER A 72 1.61 5.62 -2.11
C SER A 72 1.52 4.11 -2.26
N ILE A 73 2.09 3.54 -3.34
CA ILE A 73 1.99 2.12 -3.69
C ILE A 73 2.57 1.18 -2.62
N TYR A 74 3.57 1.63 -1.87
CA TYR A 74 4.23 0.86 -0.81
C TYR A 74 3.77 1.22 0.60
N SER A 75 2.76 2.10 0.72
CA SER A 75 2.28 2.51 2.03
C SER A 75 1.32 1.50 2.62
N HIS A 76 1.55 1.16 3.88
CA HIS A 76 0.61 0.39 4.70
C HIS A 76 -0.17 1.28 5.67
N ASP A 77 0.09 2.60 5.64
CA ASP A 77 -0.54 3.55 6.53
C ASP A 77 -2.05 3.67 6.25
N PRO A 78 -2.87 3.97 7.28
CA PRO A 78 -4.28 4.26 7.09
C PRO A 78 -4.47 5.42 6.11
N TYR A 79 -5.45 5.30 5.21
CA TYR A 79 -5.66 6.27 4.12
C TYR A 79 -5.57 7.75 4.55
N PRO A 80 -6.28 8.20 5.60
CA PRO A 80 -6.29 9.62 5.93
C PRO A 80 -4.89 10.20 6.18
N THR A 81 -3.92 9.33 6.52
CA THR A 81 -2.53 9.70 6.80
C THR A 81 -1.63 9.70 5.56
N MET A 82 -2.14 9.29 4.39
CA MET A 82 -1.40 9.27 3.12
C MET A 82 -1.05 10.66 2.59
N ILE A 83 -1.79 11.68 3.02
CA ILE A 83 -1.49 13.10 2.75
C ILE A 83 -0.46 13.69 3.74
N CYS A 84 0.08 12.88 4.65
CA CYS A 84 1.11 13.30 5.60
C CYS A 84 2.48 12.80 5.12
N LEU A 85 3.52 13.64 5.23
CA LEU A 85 4.89 13.19 4.98
C LEU A 85 5.31 12.15 6.03
N LYS A 86 4.94 12.40 7.30
CA LYS A 86 5.13 11.48 8.41
C LYS A 86 4.25 10.23 8.24
N SER A 87 4.79 9.08 8.61
CA SER A 87 4.08 7.80 8.56
C SER A 87 3.47 7.49 9.93
N PHE A 88 2.17 7.19 9.95
CA PHE A 88 1.43 6.89 11.17
C PHE A 88 1.93 5.60 11.83
N ASP A 89 2.28 4.59 11.04
CA ASP A 89 2.84 3.35 11.55
C ASP A 89 4.26 3.52 12.05
N LEU A 90 5.07 4.30 11.34
CA LEU A 90 6.44 4.53 11.79
C LEU A 90 6.51 5.40 13.04
N GLU A 91 5.44 6.02 13.56
CA GLU A 91 5.47 6.59 14.91
C GLU A 91 5.74 5.53 16.01
N LYS A 92 5.47 4.25 15.73
CA LYS A 92 5.68 3.16 16.69
C LYS A 92 7.17 2.77 16.68
N PRO A 93 7.92 2.90 17.80
CA PRO A 93 9.36 2.64 17.82
C PRO A 93 9.77 1.25 17.32
N PHE A 94 8.99 0.23 17.66
CA PHE A 94 9.22 -1.14 17.19
C PHE A 94 9.13 -1.27 15.66
N LEU A 95 8.16 -0.60 15.02
CA LEU A 95 8.04 -0.59 13.56
C LEU A 95 9.17 0.20 12.89
N LYS A 96 9.66 1.29 13.51
CA LYS A 96 10.90 1.96 13.04
C LYS A 96 12.09 1.02 13.04
N LEU A 97 12.27 0.22 14.10
CA LEU A 97 13.38 -0.73 14.21
C LEU A 97 13.30 -1.81 13.12
N ILE A 98 12.12 -2.41 12.91
CA ILE A 98 11.91 -3.37 11.81
C ILE A 98 12.24 -2.71 10.47
N ARG A 99 11.74 -1.49 10.24
CA ARG A 99 11.97 -0.79 8.98
C ARG A 99 13.44 -0.48 8.74
N ARG A 100 14.21 -0.12 9.78
CA ARG A 100 15.68 0.02 9.69
C ARG A 100 16.36 -1.28 9.30
N GLN A 101 15.96 -2.41 9.86
CA GLN A 101 16.53 -3.72 9.52
C GLN A 101 16.25 -4.10 8.06
N VAL A 102 15.01 -3.89 7.61
CA VAL A 102 14.61 -4.13 6.21
C VAL A 102 15.42 -3.25 5.26
N PHE A 103 15.52 -1.94 5.52
CA PHE A 103 16.26 -1.02 4.66
C PHE A 103 17.77 -1.30 4.65
N LYS A 104 18.35 -1.69 5.80
CA LYS A 104 19.74 -2.13 5.85
C LYS A 104 19.96 -3.39 5.01
N ARG A 105 19.06 -4.38 5.10
CA ARG A 105 19.21 -5.66 4.39
C ARG A 105 18.98 -5.53 2.89
N ASP A 106 17.91 -4.86 2.49
CA ASP A 106 17.43 -4.87 1.11
C ASP A 106 18.01 -3.73 0.27
N TRP A 107 18.40 -2.62 0.91
CA TRP A 107 18.91 -1.42 0.24
C TRP A 107 20.31 -1.02 0.69
N SER A 108 20.90 -1.69 1.69
CA SER A 108 22.15 -1.23 2.33
C SER A 108 22.08 0.18 2.92
N ILE A 109 20.87 0.72 3.14
CA ILE A 109 20.66 2.05 3.71
C ILE A 109 20.80 2.00 5.23
N THR A 110 21.73 2.78 5.77
CA THR A 110 21.99 2.85 7.22
C THR A 110 22.13 4.26 7.78
N ASN A 111 22.27 5.26 6.91
CA ASN A 111 22.47 6.66 7.27
C ASN A 111 22.10 7.58 6.10
N HIS A 112 22.22 8.89 6.32
CA HIS A 112 21.96 9.95 5.34
C HIS A 112 22.70 9.75 4.02
N GLN A 113 24.02 9.57 4.03
CA GLN A 113 24.80 9.41 2.80
C GLN A 113 24.34 8.21 1.96
N THR A 114 24.18 7.03 2.59
CA THR A 114 23.69 5.83 1.87
C THR A 114 22.27 6.01 1.31
N THR A 115 21.45 6.86 1.94
CA THR A 115 20.14 7.23 1.41
C THR A 115 20.27 8.09 0.15
N ILE A 116 21.08 9.15 0.19
CA ILE A 116 21.33 10.03 -0.96
C ILE A 116 21.87 9.21 -2.14
N ASP A 117 22.90 8.38 -1.92
CA ASP A 117 23.49 7.54 -2.96
C ASP A 117 22.45 6.62 -3.61
N THR A 118 21.55 6.04 -2.81
CA THR A 118 20.48 5.17 -3.31
C THR A 118 19.44 5.95 -4.12
N LEU A 119 19.04 7.13 -3.65
CA LEU A 119 18.04 7.95 -4.32
C LEU A 119 18.57 8.52 -5.63
N ASP A 120 19.82 8.98 -5.65
CA ASP A 120 20.48 9.46 -6.86
C ASP A 120 20.68 8.32 -7.85
N TRP A 121 21.08 7.13 -7.39
CA TRP A 121 21.15 5.97 -8.28
C TRP A 121 19.79 5.62 -8.88
N LEU A 122 18.71 5.54 -8.09
CA LEU A 122 17.35 5.28 -8.60
C LEU A 122 16.92 6.36 -9.60
N PHE A 123 17.26 7.62 -9.33
CA PHE A 123 16.91 8.74 -10.19
C PHE A 123 17.68 8.77 -11.50
N ASP A 124 19.01 8.59 -11.49
CA ASP A 124 19.87 8.76 -12.66
C ASP A 124 20.04 7.48 -13.49
N SER A 125 20.10 6.33 -12.83
CA SER A 125 20.41 5.05 -13.47
C SER A 125 19.34 3.99 -13.21
N GLY A 126 19.20 3.56 -11.96
CA GLY A 126 18.23 2.57 -11.52
C GLY A 126 18.36 1.24 -12.25
N HIS A 127 17.35 0.40 -12.06
CA HIS A 127 17.34 -0.94 -12.66
C HIS A 127 17.13 -0.86 -14.19
N ARG A 128 16.48 0.22 -14.66
CA ARG A 128 16.21 0.44 -16.08
C ARG A 128 17.46 0.49 -16.97
N LYS A 129 18.64 0.80 -16.43
CA LYS A 129 19.91 0.78 -17.18
C LYS A 129 20.67 -0.53 -17.04
N GLU A 130 20.32 -1.37 -16.06
CA GLU A 130 20.99 -2.65 -15.80
C GLU A 130 20.32 -3.80 -16.57
N ILE A 131 19.04 -3.65 -16.92
CA ILE A 131 18.22 -4.66 -17.57
C ILE A 131 18.07 -4.32 -19.06
N ASP A 132 18.36 -5.28 -19.95
CA ASP A 132 18.07 -5.13 -21.38
C ASP A 132 16.57 -5.30 -21.64
N LEU A 133 15.92 -4.20 -22.04
CA LEU A 133 14.49 -4.15 -22.32
C LEU A 133 14.16 -4.39 -23.81
N SER A 134 15.16 -4.41 -24.69
CA SER A 134 14.95 -4.30 -26.15
C SER A 134 14.05 -5.40 -26.72
N SER A 135 14.23 -6.64 -26.28
CA SER A 135 13.41 -7.77 -26.71
C SER A 135 11.96 -7.66 -26.24
N ILE A 136 11.75 -7.22 -24.99
CA ILE A 136 10.41 -7.09 -24.39
C ILE A 136 9.65 -5.94 -25.04
N LEU A 137 10.28 -4.78 -25.18
CA LEU A 137 9.65 -3.61 -25.78
C LEU A 137 9.26 -3.89 -27.24
N ARG A 138 10.08 -4.64 -27.99
CA ARG A 138 9.74 -5.06 -29.36
C ARG A 138 8.50 -5.97 -29.40
N GLN A 139 8.38 -6.90 -28.44
CA GLN A 139 7.21 -7.78 -28.35
C GLN A 139 5.93 -6.99 -28.01
N LEU A 140 6.02 -6.02 -27.09
CA LEU A 140 4.89 -5.14 -26.76
C LEU A 140 4.49 -4.25 -27.94
N ASP A 141 5.45 -3.61 -28.59
CA ASP A 141 5.24 -2.71 -29.74
C ASP A 141 4.57 -3.43 -30.93
N SER A 142 5.05 -4.63 -31.25
CA SER A 142 4.45 -5.48 -32.30
C SER A 142 3.10 -6.09 -31.93
N ARG A 143 2.68 -5.97 -30.66
CA ARG A 143 1.54 -6.68 -30.06
C ARG A 143 1.57 -8.20 -30.30
N TYR A 144 2.75 -8.74 -30.57
CA TYR A 144 2.99 -10.15 -30.82
C TYR A 144 3.96 -10.67 -29.76
N VAL A 145 3.38 -11.20 -28.69
CA VAL A 145 4.11 -11.69 -27.52
C VAL A 145 4.29 -13.19 -27.64
N VAL A 146 5.53 -13.64 -27.65
CA VAL A 146 5.90 -15.07 -27.73
C VAL A 146 6.32 -15.64 -26.38
N ASP A 147 6.72 -14.77 -25.45
CA ASP A 147 7.12 -15.16 -24.10
C ASP A 147 5.89 -15.43 -23.22
N SER A 148 5.83 -16.61 -22.60
CA SER A 148 4.69 -17.04 -21.79
C SER A 148 4.59 -16.29 -20.46
N HIS A 149 5.71 -15.89 -19.87
CA HIS A 149 5.73 -15.10 -18.63
C HIS A 149 5.28 -13.66 -18.88
N LEU A 150 5.72 -13.04 -19.97
CA LEU A 150 5.25 -11.72 -20.41
C LEU A 150 3.75 -11.77 -20.74
N THR A 151 3.28 -12.84 -21.38
CA THR A 151 1.83 -13.06 -21.62
C THR A 151 1.04 -13.13 -20.30
N GLN A 152 1.58 -13.84 -19.30
CA GLN A 152 0.96 -13.92 -17.97
C GLN A 152 0.95 -12.55 -17.27
N LEU A 153 2.03 -11.78 -17.37
CA LEU A 153 2.12 -10.41 -16.83
C LEU A 153 1.07 -9.49 -17.48
N ILE A 154 0.93 -9.53 -18.81
CA ILE A 154 -0.06 -8.75 -19.55
C ILE A 154 -1.48 -9.13 -19.11
N THR A 155 -1.74 -10.44 -18.94
CA THR A 155 -3.03 -10.93 -18.45
C THR A 155 -3.32 -10.42 -17.04
N ALA A 156 -2.33 -10.45 -16.16
CA ALA A 156 -2.45 -9.92 -14.80
C ALA A 156 -2.70 -8.40 -14.79
N ALA A 157 -1.98 -7.66 -15.63
CA ALA A 157 -2.16 -6.21 -15.79
C ALA A 157 -3.55 -5.86 -16.34
N ASN A 158 -4.04 -6.59 -17.35
CA ASN A 158 -5.40 -6.43 -17.88
C ASN A 158 -6.49 -6.66 -16.83
N GLY A 159 -6.18 -7.43 -15.78
CA GLY A 159 -7.08 -7.62 -14.64
C GLY A 159 -7.22 -6.41 -13.71
N ILE A 160 -6.34 -5.40 -13.82
CA ILE A 160 -6.39 -4.19 -12.99
C ILE A 160 -7.71 -3.46 -13.25
N GLN A 161 -8.44 -3.17 -12.17
CA GLN A 161 -9.69 -2.41 -12.25
C GLN A 161 -9.43 -0.93 -11.99
N VAL A 162 -10.10 -0.08 -12.76
CA VAL A 162 -9.98 1.39 -12.74
C VAL A 162 -11.36 2.02 -12.78
N TYR A 163 -11.65 3.01 -11.92
CA TYR A 163 -12.83 3.86 -12.12
C TYR A 163 -12.54 4.93 -13.16
N ASN A 164 -13.41 5.03 -14.16
CA ASN A 164 -13.40 6.16 -15.08
C ASN A 164 -13.97 7.44 -14.41
N ASP A 165 -13.92 8.57 -15.13
CA ASP A 165 -14.42 9.86 -14.65
C ASP A 165 -15.94 9.86 -14.36
N ASN A 166 -16.68 8.94 -14.99
CA ASN A 166 -18.11 8.73 -14.74
C ASN A 166 -18.39 7.87 -13.50
N GLY A 167 -17.35 7.35 -12.85
CA GLY A 167 -17.45 6.48 -11.67
C GLY A 167 -17.86 5.04 -11.98
N GLU A 168 -17.67 4.59 -13.23
CA GLU A 168 -17.90 3.22 -13.68
C GLU A 168 -16.58 2.43 -13.67
N LEU A 169 -16.68 1.14 -13.35
CA LEU A 169 -15.52 0.26 -13.28
C LEU A 169 -15.19 -0.26 -14.69
N ARG A 170 -13.92 -0.16 -15.08
CA ARG A 170 -13.37 -0.78 -16.28
C ARG A 170 -12.02 -1.45 -15.96
N THR A 171 -11.51 -2.23 -16.91
CA THR A 171 -10.12 -2.65 -16.88
C THR A 171 -9.20 -1.49 -17.30
N ILE A 172 -7.92 -1.63 -16.99
CA ILE A 172 -6.86 -0.74 -17.49
C ILE A 172 -6.92 -0.63 -19.03
N ASP A 173 -6.54 0.51 -19.58
CA ASP A 173 -6.38 0.70 -21.02
C ASP A 173 -5.23 -0.17 -21.52
N GLU A 174 -5.50 -1.07 -22.46
CA GLU A 174 -4.49 -1.92 -23.07
C GLU A 174 -3.36 -1.12 -23.73
N ASN A 175 -3.60 0.12 -24.16
CA ASN A 175 -2.55 0.96 -24.70
C ASN A 175 -1.49 1.31 -23.65
N ALA A 176 -1.84 1.40 -22.36
CA ALA A 176 -0.87 1.58 -21.29
C ALA A 176 0.12 0.40 -21.18
N ILE A 177 -0.30 -0.78 -21.63
CA ILE A 177 0.51 -2.00 -21.68
C ILE A 177 1.36 -2.04 -22.95
N TYR A 178 0.71 -1.98 -24.11
CA TYR A 178 1.40 -2.19 -25.39
C TYR A 178 2.28 -1.01 -25.83
N ASN A 179 1.98 0.21 -25.37
CA ASN A 179 2.81 1.38 -25.66
C ASN A 179 3.86 1.65 -24.57
N CYS A 180 4.13 0.68 -23.68
CA CYS A 180 5.12 0.83 -22.63
C CYS A 180 6.50 1.14 -23.22
N LYS A 181 7.14 2.21 -22.73
CA LYS A 181 8.44 2.69 -23.22
C LYS A 181 9.62 2.22 -22.37
N GLY A 182 9.36 1.60 -21.23
CA GLY A 182 10.39 1.15 -20.30
C GLY A 182 9.87 1.03 -18.87
N ILE A 183 10.80 0.91 -17.92
CA ILE A 183 10.49 0.58 -16.51
C ILE A 183 10.82 1.73 -15.54
N PHE A 184 10.89 2.99 -15.98
CA PHE A 184 11.28 4.09 -15.09
C PHE A 184 10.36 4.23 -13.85
N ALA A 185 9.06 3.97 -13.99
CA ALA A 185 8.11 3.96 -12.87
C ALA A 185 8.51 2.98 -11.74
N TRP A 186 9.16 1.85 -12.08
CA TRP A 186 9.68 0.91 -11.08
C TRP A 186 10.74 1.53 -10.19
N ASP A 187 11.63 2.34 -10.75
CA ASP A 187 12.65 3.07 -9.99
C ASP A 187 12.03 4.28 -9.26
N ALA A 188 11.19 5.06 -9.95
CA ALA A 188 10.65 6.31 -9.43
C ALA A 188 9.72 6.13 -8.22
N LEU A 189 8.78 5.18 -8.28
CA LEU A 189 7.86 4.93 -7.16
C LEU A 189 8.60 4.38 -5.94
N ARG A 190 9.65 3.58 -6.14
CA ARG A 190 10.53 3.11 -5.04
C ARG A 190 11.39 4.24 -4.50
N GLY A 191 11.94 5.10 -5.34
CA GLY A 191 12.70 6.28 -4.92
C GLY A 191 11.87 7.20 -4.03
N ALA A 192 10.64 7.52 -4.46
CA ALA A 192 9.70 8.30 -3.65
C ALA A 192 9.38 7.62 -2.32
N ASN A 193 9.18 6.30 -2.30
CA ASN A 193 8.96 5.55 -1.06
C ASN A 193 10.19 5.53 -0.15
N VAL A 194 11.38 5.30 -0.69
CA VAL A 194 12.65 5.30 0.04
C VAL A 194 12.87 6.65 0.69
N ALA A 195 12.66 7.76 -0.02
CA ALA A 195 12.77 9.11 0.52
C ALA A 195 11.82 9.30 1.72
N ARG A 196 10.52 9.00 1.54
CA ARG A 196 9.52 9.13 2.61
C ARG A 196 9.84 8.25 3.83
N VAL A 197 10.28 7.02 3.63
CA VAL A 197 10.65 6.14 4.74
C VAL A 197 11.91 6.65 5.45
N CYS A 198 12.94 7.05 4.71
CA CYS A 198 14.20 7.52 5.28
C CYS A 198 14.04 8.79 6.10
N TYR A 199 13.13 9.70 5.71
CA TYR A 199 12.67 10.81 6.57
C TYR A 199 12.18 10.31 7.93
N ASN A 200 11.25 9.34 7.93
CA ASN A 200 10.67 8.78 9.15
C ASN A 200 11.68 8.00 10.02
N LEU A 201 12.76 7.51 9.41
CA LEU A 201 13.88 6.86 10.10
C LEU A 201 14.90 7.86 10.67
N GLY A 202 14.84 9.14 10.27
CA GLY A 202 15.77 10.20 10.64
C GLY A 202 17.03 10.26 9.77
N TYR A 203 16.99 9.71 8.55
CA TYR A 203 18.12 9.72 7.62
C TYR A 203 18.04 10.85 6.59
N LEU A 204 16.87 11.47 6.40
CA LEU A 204 16.71 12.66 5.58
C LEU A 204 16.03 13.76 6.39
N SER A 205 16.37 15.00 6.10
CA SER A 205 15.59 16.16 6.52
C SER A 205 14.27 16.25 5.74
N GLU A 206 13.33 17.04 6.23
CA GLU A 206 12.08 17.30 5.51
C GLU A 206 12.31 17.96 4.15
N GLU A 207 13.22 18.93 4.07
CA GLU A 207 13.54 19.65 2.84
C GLU A 207 14.09 18.71 1.76
N GLU A 208 15.07 17.87 2.10
CA GLU A 208 15.63 16.87 1.18
C GLU A 208 14.56 15.87 0.73
N THR A 209 13.67 15.48 1.64
CA THR A 209 12.61 14.51 1.31
C THR A 209 11.63 15.09 0.31
N TRP A 210 11.21 16.34 0.49
CA TRP A 210 10.37 17.03 -0.49
C TRP A 210 11.10 17.19 -1.82
N HIS A 211 12.38 17.57 -1.82
CA HIS A 211 13.18 17.67 -3.03
C HIS A 211 13.16 16.37 -3.86
N TYR A 212 13.37 15.21 -3.23
CA TYR A 212 13.32 13.92 -3.95
C TYR A 212 11.92 13.53 -4.39
N LEU A 213 10.90 13.71 -3.55
CA LEU A 213 9.51 13.45 -3.92
C LEU A 213 9.11 14.26 -5.15
N GLU A 214 9.45 15.56 -5.16
CA GLU A 214 9.22 16.47 -6.28
C GLU A 214 9.97 16.02 -7.54
N LYS A 215 11.27 15.69 -7.42
CA LYS A 215 12.08 15.21 -8.55
C LYS A 215 11.48 13.96 -9.19
N PHE A 216 11.14 12.93 -8.41
CA PHE A 216 10.56 11.71 -8.96
C PHE A 216 9.17 11.96 -9.57
N SER A 217 8.33 12.75 -8.91
CA SER A 217 7.02 13.12 -9.43
C SER A 217 7.09 13.91 -10.73
N HIS A 218 8.02 14.84 -10.86
CA HIS A 218 8.24 15.59 -12.10
C HIS A 218 8.66 14.66 -13.24
N GLN A 219 9.62 13.77 -13.00
CA GLN A 219 10.02 12.80 -14.01
C GLN A 219 8.89 11.83 -14.39
N LEU A 220 8.05 11.41 -13.44
CA LEU A 220 6.86 10.62 -13.77
C LEU A 220 5.93 11.37 -14.72
N LYS A 221 5.69 12.66 -14.46
CA LYS A 221 4.88 13.51 -15.35
C LYS A 221 5.48 13.74 -16.73
N GLU A 222 6.80 13.84 -16.83
CA GLU A 222 7.47 14.02 -18.12
C GLU A 222 7.46 12.75 -18.98
N ASN A 223 7.40 11.56 -18.35
CA ASN A 223 7.55 10.28 -19.04
C ASN A 223 6.22 9.53 -19.28
N TYR A 224 5.16 9.89 -18.55
CA TYR A 224 3.89 9.17 -18.57
C TYR A 224 2.70 10.14 -18.62
N ASP A 225 1.68 9.78 -19.39
CA ASP A 225 0.49 10.62 -19.55
C ASP A 225 -0.51 10.40 -18.40
N ASN A 226 -0.53 9.19 -17.83
CA ASN A 226 -1.49 8.80 -16.79
C ASN A 226 -0.94 7.69 -15.89
N TRP A 227 -1.66 7.42 -14.79
CA TRP A 227 -1.26 6.41 -13.81
C TRP A 227 -1.30 4.97 -14.34
N GLU A 228 -2.05 4.69 -15.40
CA GLU A 228 -2.14 3.35 -15.99
C GLU A 228 -0.83 2.97 -16.68
N GLU A 229 -0.20 3.91 -17.39
CA GLU A 229 1.14 3.71 -17.95
C GLU A 229 2.19 3.53 -16.84
N VAL A 230 2.09 4.33 -15.78
CA VAL A 230 2.95 4.21 -14.59
C VAL A 230 2.77 2.83 -13.94
N ALA A 231 1.54 2.35 -13.82
CA ALA A 231 1.21 1.07 -13.22
C ALA A 231 1.83 -0.10 -13.99
N PHE A 232 1.66 -0.13 -15.31
CA PHE A 232 2.24 -1.20 -16.12
C PHE A 232 3.76 -1.13 -16.15
N SER A 233 4.34 0.07 -16.30
CA SER A 233 5.79 0.27 -16.24
C SER A 233 6.39 -0.22 -14.92
N PHE A 234 5.70 0.01 -13.80
CA PHE A 234 6.07 -0.51 -12.49
C PHE A 234 6.00 -2.05 -12.45
N LEU A 235 4.89 -2.65 -12.90
CA LEU A 235 4.72 -4.10 -12.90
C LEU A 235 5.74 -4.81 -13.78
N LEU A 236 6.06 -4.24 -14.94
CA LEU A 236 7.09 -4.75 -15.84
C LEU A 236 8.47 -4.72 -15.17
N GLY A 237 8.84 -3.61 -14.55
CA GLY A 237 10.11 -3.52 -13.83
C GLY A 237 10.18 -4.48 -12.64
N ARG A 238 9.08 -4.66 -11.91
CA ARG A 238 9.01 -5.64 -10.83
C ARG A 238 9.16 -7.06 -11.35
N TYR A 239 8.45 -7.43 -12.42
CA TYR A 239 8.57 -8.75 -13.04
C TYR A 239 10.01 -9.04 -13.43
N LEU A 240 10.69 -8.09 -14.08
CA LEU A 240 12.07 -8.27 -14.50
C LEU A 240 13.05 -8.40 -13.34
N TRP A 241 12.74 -7.74 -12.22
CA TRP A 241 13.55 -7.83 -11.02
C TRP A 241 13.30 -9.11 -10.20
N SER A 242 12.04 -9.53 -10.03
CA SER A 242 11.67 -10.65 -9.15
C SER A 242 11.42 -11.98 -9.86
N GLY A 243 11.26 -11.99 -11.18
CA GLY A 243 10.85 -13.15 -11.97
C GLY A 243 9.39 -13.59 -11.75
N ASP A 244 8.58 -12.80 -11.04
CA ASP A 244 7.18 -13.12 -10.75
C ASP A 244 6.29 -12.51 -11.84
N SER A 245 5.79 -13.32 -12.76
CA SER A 245 4.88 -12.84 -13.81
C SER A 245 3.41 -12.77 -13.37
N THR A 246 3.04 -13.31 -12.21
CA THR A 246 1.66 -13.32 -11.73
C THR A 246 1.25 -12.01 -11.07
N GLN A 247 2.20 -11.38 -10.36
CA GLN A 247 2.04 -10.05 -9.74
C GLN A 247 0.79 -9.91 -8.84
N GLU A 248 0.21 -11.00 -8.31
CA GLU A 248 -1.11 -11.01 -7.67
C GLU A 248 -1.25 -9.91 -6.60
N THR A 249 -0.24 -9.80 -5.73
CA THR A 249 -0.23 -8.80 -4.65
C THR A 249 -0.20 -7.37 -5.19
N TYR A 250 0.60 -7.10 -6.22
CA TYR A 250 0.79 -5.75 -6.75
C TYR A 250 -0.33 -5.33 -7.68
N VAL A 251 -0.93 -6.25 -8.44
CA VAL A 251 -2.18 -6.00 -9.17
C VAL A 251 -3.29 -5.56 -8.21
N ARG A 252 -3.41 -6.22 -7.04
CA ARG A 252 -4.37 -5.82 -6.01
C ARG A 252 -4.05 -4.44 -5.42
N ILE A 253 -2.78 -4.17 -5.09
CA ILE A 253 -2.35 -2.87 -4.54
C ILE A 253 -2.64 -1.74 -5.54
N ILE A 254 -2.29 -1.94 -6.81
CA ILE A 254 -2.51 -0.97 -7.88
C ILE A 254 -4.00 -0.76 -8.12
N THR A 255 -4.78 -1.83 -8.20
CA THR A 255 -6.25 -1.75 -8.32
C THR A 255 -6.85 -0.91 -7.19
N ASN A 256 -6.35 -1.07 -5.96
CA ASN A 256 -6.79 -0.22 -4.85
C ASN A 256 -6.47 1.26 -5.09
N GLN A 257 -5.32 1.61 -5.67
CA GLN A 257 -4.99 3.01 -5.99
C GLN A 257 -5.93 3.64 -7.03
N PHE A 258 -6.50 2.83 -7.92
CA PHE A 258 -7.43 3.30 -8.95
C PHE A 258 -8.91 3.24 -8.57
N THR A 259 -9.26 2.49 -7.53
CA THR A 259 -10.66 2.19 -7.22
C THR A 259 -11.17 2.97 -6.01
N HIS A 260 -11.12 2.35 -4.84
CA HIS A 260 -11.48 2.93 -3.55
C HIS A 260 -10.71 2.19 -2.46
N TYR A 261 -10.63 2.77 -1.26
CA TYR A 261 -10.03 2.07 -0.14
C TYR A 261 -10.84 0.83 0.25
N PRO A 262 -10.19 -0.33 0.50
CA PRO A 262 -10.87 -1.56 0.90
C PRO A 262 -11.45 -1.51 2.33
N MET A 263 -11.33 -0.38 3.04
CA MET A 263 -11.81 -0.24 4.41
C MET A 263 -13.32 0.06 4.45
N PRO A 264 -14.09 -0.61 5.32
CA PRO A 264 -15.50 -0.31 5.46
C PRO A 264 -15.66 0.95 6.31
N GLN A 265 -16.03 2.08 5.69
CA GLN A 265 -17.10 2.92 6.25
C GLN A 265 -17.64 4.04 5.35
N LYS A 266 -18.96 3.99 5.20
CA LYS A 266 -19.97 5.03 5.46
C LYS A 266 -19.60 6.47 5.03
N SER A 267 -20.16 6.83 3.88
CA SER A 267 -20.41 8.20 3.38
C SER A 267 -19.23 8.91 2.72
N LYS A 268 -19.40 9.16 1.41
CA LYS A 268 -18.46 9.65 0.38
C LYS A 268 -17.41 8.62 -0.02
N LYS A 269 -17.33 8.36 -1.33
CA LYS A 269 -16.28 7.57 -1.97
C LYS A 269 -14.93 8.18 -1.55
N GLU A 270 -14.18 7.51 -0.67
CA GLU A 270 -12.83 7.95 -0.32
C GLU A 270 -11.93 7.65 -1.51
N ILE A 271 -11.63 8.72 -2.27
CA ILE A 271 -10.83 8.73 -3.49
C ILE A 271 -9.38 8.39 -3.13
N ASN A 272 -8.74 7.47 -3.84
CA ASN A 272 -7.34 7.14 -3.61
C ASN A 272 -6.38 8.23 -4.11
N MET A 273 -5.10 8.18 -3.70
CA MET A 273 -4.10 9.16 -4.09
C MET A 273 -3.97 9.33 -5.62
N TRP A 274 -4.01 8.24 -6.39
CA TRP A 274 -3.88 8.30 -7.86
C TRP A 274 -5.12 8.88 -8.54
N GLN A 275 -6.31 8.66 -7.99
CA GLN A 275 -7.52 9.32 -8.46
C GLN A 275 -7.59 10.79 -8.03
N LYS A 276 -7.09 11.12 -6.83
CA LYS A 276 -7.10 12.49 -6.30
C LYS A 276 -6.09 13.38 -7.04
N PHE A 277 -4.94 12.83 -7.39
CA PHE A 277 -3.83 13.55 -8.01
C PHE A 277 -3.42 12.84 -9.30
N PRO A 278 -3.96 13.23 -10.47
CA PRO A 278 -3.54 12.65 -11.75
C PRO A 278 -2.07 12.95 -12.03
N VAL A 279 -1.41 12.13 -12.86
CA VAL A 279 0.01 12.32 -13.23
C VAL A 279 0.28 13.72 -13.79
N SER A 280 -0.65 14.28 -14.57
CA SER A 280 -0.55 15.65 -15.11
C SER A 280 -0.49 16.75 -14.03
N SER A 281 -1.01 16.49 -12.83
CA SER A 281 -1.00 17.43 -11.71
C SER A 281 0.31 17.44 -10.93
N LEU A 282 1.14 16.39 -11.07
CA LEU A 282 2.44 16.27 -10.43
C LEU A 282 3.32 17.47 -10.77
#